data_AF-A0A941UQU0-F1
#
_entry.id   AF-A0A941UQU0-F1
#
_cell.length_a   1.000
_cell.length_b   1.000
_cell.length_c   1.000
_cell.angle_alpha   90.00
_cell.angle_beta   90.00
_cell.angle_gamma   90.00
#
_symmetry.space_group_name_H-M   'P 1'
#
loop_
_entity.id
_entity.type
_entity.pdbx_description
1 polymer ?
#
loop_
_entity_poly.entity_id
_entity_poly.type
_entity_poly.pdbx_seq_one_letter_code
_entity_poly.pdbx_strand_id
1 'polypeptide(L)' 'ACVNACIAKAMTFGDLDDPESNVSTLLAENQHFRMHEELGNGPGFFYLWDRALENPSPPLAPPLEGEGNRLALRGGEA' A
#
# COMPACT_ATOMS: atom_id res chain seq x y z
N ALA A 1 -17.90 -4.99 -0.77
CA ALA A 1 -18.06 -5.81 0.46
C ALA A 1 -16.88 -5.67 1.41
N CYS A 2 -15.63 -5.95 0.99
CA CYS A 2 -14.46 -5.96 1.88
C CYS A 2 -14.09 -4.59 2.49
N VAL A 3 -14.19 -3.50 1.70
CA VAL A 3 -13.94 -2.12 2.18
C VAL A 3 -14.89 -1.77 3.33
N ASN A 4 -16.19 -2.00 3.14
CA ASN A 4 -17.21 -1.66 4.14
C ASN A 4 -17.15 -2.55 5.38
N ALA A 5 -16.65 -3.78 5.24
CA ALA A 5 -16.53 -4.73 6.36
C ALA A 5 -15.26 -4.51 7.21
N CYS A 6 -14.28 -3.77 6.69
CA CYS A 6 -13.01 -3.60 7.37
C CYS A 6 -13.13 -2.61 8.54
N ILE A 7 -13.13 -3.13 9.77
CA ILE A 7 -13.15 -2.31 11.00
C ILE A 7 -11.94 -1.37 11.07
N ALA A 8 -10.77 -1.85 10.64
CA ALA A 8 -9.53 -1.07 10.64
C ALA A 8 -9.47 0.00 9.53
N LYS A 9 -10.44 0.02 8.59
CA LYS A 9 -10.46 0.91 7.42
C LYS A 9 -9.16 0.85 6.60
N ALA A 10 -8.57 -0.34 6.49
CA ALA A 10 -7.30 -0.55 5.81
C ALA A 10 -7.38 -0.50 4.27
N MET A 11 -8.58 -0.61 3.70
CA MET A 11 -8.78 -0.61 2.24
C MET A 11 -9.74 0.51 1.85
N THR A 12 -9.42 1.18 0.75
CA THR A 12 -10.27 2.19 0.11
C THR A 12 -10.51 1.78 -1.33
N PHE A 13 -11.74 1.96 -1.81
CA PHE A 13 -12.10 1.75 -3.22
C PHE A 13 -12.62 3.07 -3.81
N GLY A 14 -12.27 3.37 -5.05
CA GLY A 14 -12.60 4.63 -5.72
C GLY A 14 -12.17 4.62 -7.18
N ASP A 15 -12.34 5.76 -7.84
CA ASP A 15 -11.99 5.97 -9.25
C ASP A 15 -10.56 6.52 -9.38
N LEU A 16 -9.73 5.83 -10.17
CA LEU A 16 -8.35 6.25 -10.42
C LEU A 16 -8.25 7.36 -11.47
N ASP A 17 -9.27 7.49 -12.33
CA ASP A 17 -9.30 8.50 -13.39
C ASP A 17 -9.81 9.87 -12.88
N ASP A 18 -10.44 9.89 -11.70
CA ASP A 18 -10.86 11.13 -11.03
C ASP A 18 -9.77 11.62 -10.06
N PRO A 19 -9.11 12.76 -10.33
CA PRO A 19 -8.04 13.30 -9.48
C PRO A 19 -8.54 13.73 -8.09
N GLU A 20 -9.82 14.06 -7.95
CA GLU A 20 -10.42 14.47 -6.68
C GLU A 20 -10.92 13.27 -5.85
N SER A 21 -10.74 12.05 -6.36
CA SER A 21 -11.15 10.85 -5.65
C SER A 21 -10.27 10.59 -4.42
N ASN A 22 -10.85 9.86 -3.46
CA ASN A 22 -10.12 9.47 -2.25
C ASN A 22 -8.91 8.57 -2.58
N VAL A 23 -8.99 7.72 -3.62
CA VAL A 23 -7.87 6.86 -4.00
C VAL A 23 -6.75 7.66 -4.67
N SER A 24 -7.08 8.63 -5.53
CA SER A 24 -6.11 9.51 -6.19
C SER A 24 -5.35 10.37 -5.17
N THR A 25 -6.07 10.92 -4.19
CA THR A 25 -5.47 11.68 -3.08
C THR A 25 -4.53 10.80 -2.24
N LEU A 26 -4.96 9.58 -1.88
CA LEU A 26 -4.14 8.66 -1.08
C LEU A 26 -2.84 8.24 -1.80
N LEU A 27 -2.89 8.03 -3.12
CA LEU A 27 -1.71 7.72 -3.93
C LEU A 27 -0.75 8.89 -4.05
N ALA A 28 -1.27 10.12 -4.09
CA ALA A 28 -0.45 11.33 -4.14
C ALA A 28 0.28 11.60 -2.81
N GLU A 29 -0.35 11.30 -1.68
CA GLU A 29 0.20 11.59 -0.35
C GLU A 29 1.11 10.50 0.23
N ASN A 30 1.02 9.26 -0.26
CA ASN A 30 1.70 8.10 0.34
C ASN A 30 2.64 7.41 -0.66
N GLN A 31 3.68 6.76 -0.14
CA GLN A 31 4.45 5.83 -0.96
C GLN A 31 3.60 4.61 -1.27
N HIS A 32 3.76 4.07 -2.49
CA HIS A 32 2.93 2.97 -2.95
C HIS A 32 3.64 2.05 -3.96
N PHE A 33 3.22 0.79 -4.02
CA PHE A 33 3.66 -0.18 -5.02
C PHE A 33 2.47 -1.03 -5.48
N ARG A 34 2.66 -1.65 -6.64
CA ARG A 34 1.72 -2.60 -7.23
C ARG A 34 2.35 -3.99 -7.23
N MET A 35 1.60 -4.98 -6.76
CA MET A 35 2.08 -6.35 -6.74
C MET A 35 2.11 -6.92 -8.15
N HIS A 36 3.24 -7.53 -8.53
CA HIS A 36 3.44 -8.17 -9.82
C HIS A 36 3.19 -7.27 -11.04
N GLU A 37 3.56 -6.00 -10.95
CA GLU A 37 3.41 -5.05 -12.06
C GLU A 37 4.21 -5.46 -13.31
N GLU A 38 5.31 -6.18 -13.13
CA GLU A 38 6.17 -6.71 -14.18
C GLU A 38 5.45 -7.65 -15.17
N LEU A 39 4.30 -8.20 -14.78
CA LEU A 39 3.48 -9.06 -15.65
C LEU A 39 2.64 -8.27 -16.66
N GLY A 40 2.61 -6.93 -16.58
CA GLY A 40 1.92 -6.07 -17.54
C GLY A 40 0.38 -6.17 -17.50
N ASN A 41 -0.19 -6.70 -16.42
CA ASN A 41 -1.63 -6.90 -16.26
C ASN A 41 -2.38 -5.66 -15.73
N GLY A 42 -1.67 -4.56 -15.43
CA GLY A 42 -2.24 -3.31 -14.95
C GLY A 42 -3.13 -3.48 -13.71
N PRO A 43 -2.62 -3.98 -12.58
CA PRO A 43 -3.44 -4.34 -11.43
C PRO A 43 -4.04 -3.08 -10.75
N GLY A 44 -5.34 -3.10 -10.45
CA GLY A 44 -6.05 -1.98 -9.80
C GLY A 44 -5.85 -1.90 -8.27
N PHE A 45 -4.87 -2.63 -7.72
CA PHE A 45 -4.58 -2.65 -6.29
C PHE A 45 -3.23 -1.99 -6.01
N PHE A 46 -3.26 -1.06 -5.06
CA PHE A 46 -2.10 -0.30 -4.62
C PHE A 46 -1.90 -0.50 -3.11
N TYR A 47 -0.68 -0.87 -2.73
CA TYR A 47 -0.30 -0.99 -1.33
C TYR A 47 0.34 0.32 -0.90
N LEU A 48 -0.13 0.91 0.19
CA LEU A 48 0.35 2.19 0.70
C LEU A 48 1.19 2.00 1.97
N TRP A 49 2.27 2.77 2.12
CA TRP A 49 3.02 2.90 3.37
C TRP A 49 3.64 4.30 3.42
N ASP A 50 3.82 4.83 4.63
CA ASP A 50 4.42 6.14 4.95
C ASP A 50 3.91 7.34 4.14
N ARG A 51 3.81 8.49 4.81
CA ARG A 51 3.52 9.72 4.08
C ARG A 51 4.76 10.08 3.27
N ALA A 52 4.58 10.29 1.96
CA ALA A 52 5.67 10.58 1.04
C ALA A 52 6.52 11.80 1.44
N LEU A 53 5.96 12.68 2.27
CA LEU A 53 6.58 13.94 2.70
C LEU A 53 7.26 13.88 4.09
N GLU A 54 6.93 12.91 4.93
CA GLU A 54 7.29 12.98 6.36
C GLU A 54 8.49 12.08 6.73
N ASN A 55 8.64 10.92 6.09
CA ASN A 55 9.77 10.01 6.30
C ASN A 55 9.95 9.13 5.06
N PRO A 56 10.90 9.41 4.16
CA PRO A 56 11.20 8.50 3.07
C PRO A 56 11.90 7.27 3.68
N SER A 57 11.12 6.24 4.02
CA SER A 57 11.67 4.92 4.24
C SER A 57 12.48 4.54 2.99
N PRO A 58 13.68 3.97 3.15
CA PRO A 58 14.50 3.59 2.01
C PRO A 58 13.66 2.69 1.08
N PRO A 59 13.79 2.83 -0.25
CA PRO A 59 12.97 2.06 -1.18
C PRO A 59 13.10 0.58 -0.80
N LEU A 60 11.99 -0.01 -0.36
CA LEU A 60 11.95 -1.43 -0.11
C LEU A 60 12.24 -2.07 -1.46
N ALA A 61 13.39 -2.73 -1.56
CA ALA A 61 13.81 -3.43 -2.77
C ALA A 61 12.66 -4.33 -3.27
N PRO A 62 12.59 -4.62 -4.59
CA PRO A 62 11.61 -5.56 -5.14
C PRO A 62 11.57 -6.86 -4.31
N PRO A 63 10.42 -7.54 -4.27
CA PRO A 63 10.16 -8.63 -3.33
C PRO A 63 11.31 -9.61 -3.33
N LEU A 64 11.84 -9.87 -2.13
CA LEU A 64 12.98 -10.74 -1.92
C LEU A 64 12.64 -12.10 -2.53
N GLU A 65 13.27 -12.43 -3.65
CA GLU A 65 13.18 -13.73 -4.30
C GLU A 65 13.74 -14.77 -3.33
N GLY A 66 12.85 -15.39 -2.56
CA GLY A 66 13.15 -16.50 -1.69
C GLY A 66 13.98 -16.11 -0.47
N GLU A 67 13.32 -16.01 0.69
CA GLU A 67 13.80 -16.59 1.95
C GLU A 67 12.73 -16.35 3.02
N GLY A 68 12.30 -17.45 3.63
CA GLY A 68 11.21 -17.45 4.59
C GLY A 68 11.52 -16.66 5.86
N ASN A 69 10.44 -16.14 6.44
CA ASN A 69 10.27 -15.83 7.86
C ASN A 69 11.16 -14.74 8.46
N ARG A 70 10.55 -13.60 8.79
CA ARG A 70 10.37 -13.11 10.18
C ARG A 70 9.58 -11.80 10.16
N LEU A 71 8.30 -11.89 10.49
CA LEU A 71 7.50 -10.72 10.86
C LEU A 71 8.06 -10.18 12.18
N ALA A 72 8.84 -9.10 12.11
CA ALA A 72 9.21 -8.33 13.28
C ALA A 72 7.97 -7.56 13.76
N LEU A 73 7.13 -8.23 14.54
CA LEU A 73 6.12 -7.55 15.34
C LEU A 73 6.88 -6.64 16.32
N ARG A 74 6.85 -5.33 16.06
CA ARG A 74 7.22 -4.33 17.05
C ARG A 74 6.32 -4.55 18.26
N GLY A 75 6.91 -5.01 19.36
CA GLY A 75 6.25 -5.08 20.66
C GLY A 75 5.75 -3.69 21.05
N GLY A 76 4.47 -3.63 21.40
CA GLY A 76 3.89 -2.58 22.23
C GLY A 76 3.52 -3.23 23.55
N GLU A 77 4.18 -2.79 24.61
CA GLU A 77 3.98 -3.23 25.99
C GLU A 77 2.66 -2.66 26.56
N ALA A 78 2.01 -3.50 27.40
CA ALA A 78 0.92 -3.25 28.36
C ALA A 78 -0.44 -2.77 27.85
#